data_AF-A0A2B7Y3N3-F1
#
_entry.id   AF-A0A2B7Y3N3-F1
#
_cell.length_a   1.000
_cell.length_b   1.000
_cell.length_c   1.000
_cell.angle_alpha   90.00
_cell.angle_beta   90.00
_cell.angle_gamma   90.00
#
_symmetry.space_group_name_H-M   'P 1'
#
loop_
_entity.id
_entity.type
_entity.pdbx_description
1 polymer ?
#
loop_
_entity_poly.entity_id
_entity_poly.type
_entity_poly.pdbx_seq_one_letter_code
_entity_poly.pdbx_strand_id
1 'polypeptide(L)'
;MARFHVHQSAKVGDLANKQVLDITAALTEMKIENDLRRQILDDIKRLKDTGTHRGRRHALNLPVRGQNTRSQVKNAIKLNRLDRRLGAKTMGG
;
A
#
# COMPACT_ATOMS: atom_id res chain seq x y z
N MET A 1 -20.02 2.91 2.16
CA MET A 1 -21.21 3.50 1.51
C MET A 1 -22.45 3.49 2.39
N ALA A 2 -22.78 2.38 3.07
CA ALA A 2 -23.92 2.29 3.98
C ALA A 2 -23.93 3.36 5.11
N ARG A 3 -22.78 3.65 5.73
CA ARG A 3 -22.63 4.70 6.75
C ARG A 3 -23.08 6.10 6.28
N PHE A 4 -23.02 6.37 4.98
CA PHE A 4 -23.36 7.67 4.39
C PHE A 4 -24.66 7.62 3.56
N HIS A 5 -25.42 6.53 3.66
CA HIS A 5 -26.67 6.32 2.92
C HIS A 5 -26.51 6.53 1.39
N VAL A 6 -25.36 6.13 0.84
CA VAL A 6 -25.07 6.16 -0.59
C VAL A 6 -25.31 4.78 -1.19
N HIS A 7 -26.13 4.70 -2.24
CA HIS A 7 -26.34 3.46 -2.99
C HIS A 7 -25.07 3.04 -3.73
N GLN A 8 -24.76 1.75 -3.78
CA GLN A 8 -23.47 1.27 -4.30
C GLN A 8 -23.25 1.52 -5.80
N SER A 9 -24.33 1.67 -6.58
CA SER A 9 -24.26 2.04 -8.00
C SER A 9 -24.34 3.55 -8.26
N ALA A 10 -24.45 4.39 -7.22
CA ALA A 10 -24.51 5.84 -7.39
C ALA A 10 -23.19 6.36 -7.98
N LYS A 11 -23.26 7.28 -8.94
CA LYS A 11 -22.06 7.89 -9.51
C LYS A 11 -21.59 9.02 -8.60
N VAL A 12 -20.31 9.37 -8.72
CA VAL A 12 -19.70 10.45 -7.92
C VAL A 12 -20.40 11.79 -8.15
N GLY A 13 -20.87 12.06 -9.38
CA GLY A 13 -21.60 13.28 -9.72
C GLY A 13 -23.02 13.36 -9.15
N ASP A 14 -23.59 12.25 -8.69
CA ASP A 14 -24.94 12.18 -8.14
C ASP A 14 -24.96 12.43 -6.62
N LEU A 15 -23.79 12.67 -6.00
CA LEU A 15 -23.64 12.85 -4.56
C LEU A 15 -23.99 14.28 -4.15
N ALA A 16 -24.76 14.41 -3.08
CA ALA A 16 -25.00 15.71 -2.48
C ALA A 16 -23.73 16.26 -1.82
N ASN A 17 -23.53 17.58 -1.85
CA ASN A 17 -22.35 18.24 -1.26
C ASN A 17 -22.11 17.84 0.20
N LYS A 18 -23.18 17.70 1.00
CA LYS A 18 -23.08 17.24 2.39
C LYS A 18 -22.48 15.83 2.50
N GLN A 19 -22.92 14.90 1.64
CA GLN A 19 -22.39 13.53 1.63
C GLN A 19 -20.92 13.51 1.22
N VAL A 20 -20.52 14.36 0.27
CA VAL A 20 -19.11 14.50 -0.12
C VAL A 20 -18.28 14.97 1.07
N LEU A 21 -18.73 16.01 1.78
CA LEU A 21 -18.05 16.51 2.98
C LEU A 21 -17.92 15.44 4.08
N ASP A 22 -19.01 14.74 4.39
CA ASP A 22 -19.01 13.68 5.40
C ASP A 22 -18.04 12.53 5.03
N ILE A 23 -17.98 12.15 3.75
CA ILE A 23 -17.02 11.16 3.26
C ILE A 23 -15.59 11.67 3.38
N THR A 24 -15.31 12.92 2.99
CA THR A 24 -13.96 13.47 3.09
C THR A 24 -13.46 13.53 4.52
N ALA A 25 -14.30 13.95 5.48
CA ALA A 25 -13.96 13.95 6.90
C ALA A 25 -13.62 12.53 7.40
N ALA A 26 -14.44 11.54 7.04
CA ALA A 26 -14.17 10.16 7.42
C ALA A 26 -12.91 9.58 6.77
N LEU A 27 -12.56 9.99 5.54
CA LEU A 27 -11.32 9.58 4.89
C LEU A 27 -10.09 10.15 5.60
N THR A 28 -10.18 11.35 6.18
CA THR A 28 -9.08 11.97 6.95
C THR A 28 -8.76 11.21 8.24
N GLU A 29 -9.76 10.62 8.89
CA GLU A 29 -9.55 9.80 10.09
C GLU A 29 -8.91 8.44 9.78
N MET A 30 -8.99 8.00 8.53
CA MET A 30 -8.47 6.72 8.09
C MET A 30 -7.01 6.83 7.66
N LYS A 31 -6.21 5.80 7.98
CA LYS A 31 -4.83 5.68 7.47
C LYS A 31 -4.83 5.25 6.01
N ILE A 32 -4.90 6.21 5.11
CA ILE A 32 -4.93 5.99 3.66
C ILE A 32 -3.66 6.61 3.02
N GLU A 33 -3.36 6.18 1.80
CA GLU A 33 -2.32 6.74 0.93
C GLU A 33 -0.95 6.90 1.61
N ASN A 34 -0.50 8.12 1.86
CA ASN A 34 0.87 8.43 2.28
C ASN A 34 1.17 7.92 3.69
N ASP A 35 0.21 7.98 4.60
CA ASP A 35 0.42 7.49 5.96
C ASP A 35 0.53 5.98 5.99
N LEU A 36 -0.31 5.28 5.22
CA LEU A 36 -0.21 3.83 5.05
C LEU A 36 1.10 3.43 4.34
N ARG A 37 1.52 4.18 3.32
CA ARG A 37 2.81 3.95 2.63
C ARG A 37 3.99 4.11 3.59
N ARG A 38 4.03 5.19 4.37
CA ARG A 38 5.06 5.45 5.38
C ARG A 38 5.11 4.32 6.41
N GLN A 39 3.96 3.94 6.95
CA GLN A 39 3.88 2.85 7.92
C GLN A 39 4.47 1.54 7.38
N ILE A 40 4.15 1.17 6.13
CA ILE A 40 4.68 -0.06 5.53
C ILE A 40 6.19 0.02 5.30
N LEU A 41 6.70 1.19 4.87
CA LEU A 41 8.15 1.40 4.70
C LEU A 41 8.89 1.33 6.03
N ASP A 42 8.33 1.95 7.07
CA ASP A 42 8.89 1.92 8.42
C ASP A 42 8.91 0.50 9.00
N ASP A 43 7.86 -0.29 8.75
CA ASP A 43 7.84 -1.71 9.14
C ASP A 43 8.94 -2.52 8.44
N ILE A 44 9.16 -2.31 7.14
CA ILE A 44 10.22 -2.99 6.38
C ILE A 44 11.60 -2.54 6.87
N LYS A 45 11.77 -1.23 7.12
CA LYS A 45 13.01 -0.65 7.64
C LYS A 45 13.33 -1.22 9.03
N ARG A 46 12.34 -1.27 9.93
CA ARG A 46 12.47 -1.91 11.24
C ARG A 46 12.91 -3.37 11.12
N LEU A 47 12.31 -4.16 10.23
CA LEU A 47 12.71 -5.56 10.02
C LEU A 47 14.17 -5.72 9.59
N LYS A 48 14.67 -4.77 8.78
CA LYS A 48 16.07 -4.70 8.35
C LYS A 48 16.97 -4.31 9.52
N ASP A 49 16.64 -3.24 10.23
CA ASP A 49 17.47 -2.69 11.31
C ASP A 49 17.59 -3.67 12.48
N THR A 50 16.54 -4.45 12.77
CA THR A 50 16.58 -5.55 13.75
C THR A 50 17.36 -6.80 13.25
N GLY A 51 17.76 -6.87 11.98
CA GLY A 51 18.58 -7.98 11.45
C GLY A 51 17.83 -9.29 11.20
N THR A 52 16.50 -9.27 11.19
CA THR A 52 15.65 -10.45 11.01
C THR A 52 15.87 -11.12 9.65
N HIS A 53 15.55 -12.41 9.52
CA HIS A 53 15.59 -13.12 8.23
C HIS A 53 14.77 -12.37 7.16
N ARG A 54 13.55 -11.93 7.50
CA ARG A 54 12.68 -11.17 6.59
C ARG A 54 13.34 -9.86 6.13
N GLY A 55 13.96 -9.11 7.04
CA GLY A 55 14.70 -7.89 6.72
C GLY A 55 15.84 -8.14 5.72
N ARG A 56 16.63 -9.20 5.94
CA ARG A 56 17.68 -9.61 4.99
C ARG A 56 17.13 -9.97 3.62
N ARG A 57 15.99 -10.68 3.56
CA ARG A 57 15.34 -11.02 2.28
C ARG A 57 14.83 -9.78 1.54
N HIS A 58 14.31 -8.78 2.26
CA HIS A 58 13.96 -7.48 1.68
C HIS A 58 15.18 -6.71 1.16
N ALA A 59 16.31 -6.73 1.85
CA ALA A 59 17.53 -6.07 1.37
C ALA A 59 18.10 -6.73 0.09
N LEU A 60 17.99 -8.06 -0.01
CA LEU A 60 18.47 -8.85 -1.15
C LEU A 60 17.44 -8.94 -2.29
N ASN A 61 16.29 -8.28 -2.19
CA ASN A 61 15.17 -8.40 -3.13
C ASN A 61 14.70 -9.85 -3.35
N LEU A 62 14.75 -10.70 -2.32
CA LEU A 62 14.36 -12.10 -2.42
C LEU A 62 12.92 -12.32 -1.91
N PRO A 63 12.31 -13.45 -2.25
CA PRO A 63 11.05 -13.87 -1.63
C PRO A 63 11.13 -13.93 -0.11
N VAL A 64 10.16 -13.31 0.57
CA VAL A 64 10.14 -13.14 2.04
C VAL A 64 9.24 -14.15 2.75
N ARG A 65 8.32 -14.80 2.02
CA ARG A 65 7.28 -15.71 2.56
C ARG A 65 7.62 -17.20 2.37
N GLY A 66 8.90 -17.57 2.35
CA GLY A 66 9.32 -18.99 2.24
C GLY A 66 9.14 -19.61 0.84
N GLN A 67 9.08 -18.78 -0.21
CA GLN A 67 8.91 -19.27 -1.59
C GLN A 67 10.25 -19.77 -2.15
N ASN A 68 10.21 -20.81 -2.99
CA ASN A 68 11.38 -21.37 -3.67
C ASN A 68 12.05 -20.34 -4.59
N THR A 69 13.40 -20.31 -4.57
CA THR A 69 14.19 -19.32 -5.34
C THR A 69 14.82 -19.85 -6.63
N ARG A 70 14.61 -21.12 -6.99
CA ARG A 70 15.30 -21.79 -8.10
C ARG A 70 14.84 -21.34 -9.50
N SER A 71 13.57 -20.96 -9.67
CA SER A 71 13.00 -20.70 -11.00
C SER A 71 12.21 -19.39 -11.09
N GLN A 72 11.08 -19.30 -10.39
CA GLN A 72 10.11 -18.22 -10.58
C GLN A 72 10.19 -17.15 -9.47
N VAL A 73 11.20 -16.27 -9.56
CA VAL A 73 11.42 -15.19 -8.58
C VAL A 73 11.46 -13.77 -9.15
N LYS A 74 11.27 -13.62 -10.46
CA LYS A 74 11.44 -12.33 -11.15
C LYS A 74 10.61 -11.19 -10.53
N ASN A 75 9.37 -11.45 -10.12
CA ASN A 75 8.51 -10.45 -9.49
C ASN A 75 9.01 -10.03 -8.11
N ALA A 76 9.45 -10.99 -7.29
CA ALA A 76 10.03 -10.72 -5.99
C ALA A 76 11.30 -9.87 -6.12
N ILE A 77 12.18 -10.22 -7.05
CA ILE A 77 13.42 -9.47 -7.34
C ILE A 77 13.13 -8.04 -7.78
N LYS A 78 12.10 -7.84 -8.59
CA LYS A 78 11.75 -6.50 -9.06
C LYS A 78 11.16 -5.61 -7.94
N LEU A 79 10.33 -6.18 -7.08
CA LEU A 79 9.42 -5.42 -6.21
C LEU A 79 9.75 -5.49 -4.70
N ASN A 80 10.48 -6.49 -4.22
CA ASN A 80 10.81 -6.64 -2.80
C ASN A 80 12.00 -5.77 -2.36
N ARG A 81 12.00 -4.49 -2.75
CA ARG A 81 13.01 -3.51 -2.33
C ARG A 81 12.71 -3.01 -0.92
N LEU A 82 13.72 -2.41 -0.28
CA LEU A 82 13.55 -1.67 0.98
C LEU A 82 12.63 -0.46 0.75
N ASP A 83 12.91 0.32 -0.29
CA ASP A 83 12.03 1.39 -0.75
C ASP A 83 10.98 0.83 -1.70
N ARG A 84 9.99 0.12 -1.13
CA ARG A 84 8.88 -0.39 -1.93
C ARG A 84 8.13 0.76 -2.58
N ARG A 85 8.04 0.73 -3.90
CA ARG A 85 7.15 1.60 -4.68
C ARG A 85 5.70 1.13 -4.49
N LEU A 86 5.09 1.53 -3.38
CA LEU A 86 3.69 1.27 -3.06
C LEU A 86 2.79 2.26 -3.81
N GLY A 87 2.66 2.06 -5.12
CA GLY A 87 1.65 2.73 -5.95
C GLY A 87 1.83 4.24 -6.16
N ALA A 88 2.56 4.58 -7.22
CA ALA A 88 2.19 5.57 -8.24
C ALA A 88 3.10 5.27 -9.46
N LYS A 89 2.54 4.69 -10.52
CA LYS A 89 3.07 4.98 -11.86
C LYS A 89 2.67 6.42 -12.10
N THR A 90 3.60 7.36 -11.95
CA THR A 90 3.49 8.58 -12.73
C THR A 90 3.45 8.14 -14.19
N MET A 91 2.39 8.57 -14.87
CA MET A 91 2.28 8.53 -16.32
C MET A 91 3.54 9.16 -16.94
N GLY A 92 3.93 8.61 -18.10
CA GLY A 92 4.74 9.20 -19.17
C GLY A 92 5.76 10.30 -18.86
N GLY A 93 7.01 10.02 -19.25
CA GLY A 93 8.15 10.92 -19.35
C GLY A 93 9.38 10.09 -19.62
#